data_AF-A0A967G8S6-F1
#
_entry.id   AF-A0A967G8S6-F1
#
_cell.length_a   1.000
_cell.length_b   1.000
_cell.length_c   1.000
_cell.angle_alpha   90.00
_cell.angle_beta   90.00
_cell.angle_gamma   90.00
#
_symmetry.space_group_name_H-M   'P 1'
#
loop_
_entity.id
_entity.type
_entity.pdbx_description
1 polymer ?
#
loop_
_entity_poly.entity_id
_entity_poly.type
_entity_poly.pdbx_seq_one_letter_code
_entity_poly.pdbx_strand_id
1 'polypeptide(L)'
;VGNGDHRLREMGLDFVIVDNEHAPYSRGETAAWMRKLSQSGIVPVVRVPVPRAHFITMAHDAGAHGILAPYVERREQVEEAVGACKWLPLKGEAV
;
A
#
# COMPACT_ATOMS: atom_id res chain seq x y z
N VAL A 1 -24.12 10.13 -4.79
CA VAL A 1 -22.78 10.07 -4.17
C VAL A 1 -23.02 10.00 -2.67
N GLY A 2 -23.08 8.77 -2.12
CA GLY A 2 -23.80 8.46 -0.89
C GLY A 2 -23.07 8.81 0.41
N ASN A 3 -23.84 9.14 1.44
CA ASN A 3 -23.49 9.64 2.77
C ASN A 3 -22.58 8.74 3.65
N GLY A 4 -21.81 7.79 3.10
CA GLY A 4 -21.11 6.76 3.88
C GLY A 4 -19.72 7.11 4.41
N ASP A 5 -19.03 8.12 3.86
CA ASP A 5 -17.58 8.33 4.07
C ASP A 5 -17.19 9.40 5.09
N HIS A 6 -18.15 10.14 5.66
CA HIS A 6 -17.88 11.14 6.71
C HIS A 6 -17.23 10.50 7.95
N ARG A 7 -17.63 9.26 8.27
CA ARG A 7 -17.18 8.56 9.49
C ARG A 7 -15.69 8.29 9.51
N LEU A 8 -15.05 8.01 8.35
CA LEU A 8 -13.61 7.79 8.32
C LEU A 8 -12.86 9.09 8.64
N ARG A 9 -13.28 10.21 8.07
CA ARG A 9 -12.70 11.54 8.37
C ARG A 9 -12.80 11.90 9.85
N GLU A 10 -13.92 11.56 10.48
CA GLU A 10 -14.18 11.83 11.90
C GLU A 10 -13.34 10.98 12.86
N MET A 11 -12.74 9.87 12.40
CA MET A 11 -11.89 9.03 13.25
C MET A 11 -10.56 9.71 13.62
N GLY A 12 -10.15 10.76 12.90
CA GLY A 12 -8.92 11.49 13.21
C GLY A 12 -7.64 10.65 13.08
N LEU A 13 -7.65 9.66 12.18
CA LEU A 13 -6.49 8.79 11.95
C LEU A 13 -5.51 9.44 10.97
N ASP A 14 -4.22 9.34 11.26
CA ASP A 14 -3.18 9.80 10.34
C ASP A 14 -3.03 8.86 9.13
N PHE A 15 -3.09 7.54 9.37
CA PHE A 15 -2.95 6.52 8.35
C PHE A 15 -3.71 5.23 8.70
N VAL A 16 -3.95 4.40 7.69
CA VAL A 16 -4.54 3.06 7.82
C VAL A 16 -3.71 2.07 7.02
N ILE A 17 -3.50 0.87 7.58
CA ILE A 17 -2.88 -0.25 6.88
C ILE A 17 -3.97 -1.18 6.36
N VAL A 18 -4.02 -1.38 5.05
CA VAL A 18 -4.80 -2.43 4.40
C VAL A 18 -3.93 -3.68 4.30
N ASP A 19 -4.33 -4.75 4.98
CA ASP A 19 -3.55 -5.98 5.08
C ASP A 19 -3.88 -6.96 3.95
N ASN A 20 -3.00 -7.06 2.95
CA ASN A 20 -3.17 -8.05 1.88
C ASN A 20 -2.43 -9.38 2.17
N GLU A 21 -1.73 -9.50 3.29
CA GLU A 21 -1.02 -10.73 3.65
C GLU A 21 -1.93 -11.70 4.42
N HIS A 22 -2.72 -11.17 5.35
CA HIS A 22 -3.56 -12.00 6.22
C HIS A 22 -5.06 -11.74 6.06
N ALA A 23 -5.46 -10.62 5.45
CA ALA A 23 -6.86 -10.43 5.08
C ALA A 23 -7.11 -10.92 3.64
N PRO A 24 -8.28 -11.51 3.36
CA PRO A 24 -8.60 -12.08 2.05
C PRO A 24 -9.02 -11.01 1.04
N TYR A 25 -8.30 -9.89 0.95
CA TYR A 25 -8.61 -8.84 -0.01
C TYR A 25 -8.12 -9.20 -1.41
N SER A 26 -9.02 -9.14 -2.38
CA SER A 26 -8.67 -9.12 -3.78
C SER A 26 -7.99 -7.81 -4.18
N ARG A 27 -7.35 -7.80 -5.36
CA ARG A 27 -6.78 -6.58 -5.95
C ARG A 27 -7.83 -5.48 -6.15
N GLY A 28 -9.06 -5.86 -6.54
CA GLY A 28 -10.16 -4.92 -6.73
C GLY A 28 -10.63 -4.30 -5.42
N GLU A 29 -10.72 -5.10 -4.35
CA GLU A 29 -11.08 -4.60 -3.02
C GLU A 29 -10.00 -3.68 -2.44
N THR A 30 -8.72 -4.02 -2.65
CA THR A 30 -7.61 -3.14 -2.27
C THR A 30 -7.74 -1.77 -2.95
N ALA A 31 -7.94 -1.74 -4.27
CA ALA A 31 -8.13 -0.49 -5.02
C ALA A 31 -9.37 0.29 -4.56
N ALA A 32 -10.47 -0.42 -4.23
CA ALA A 32 -11.66 0.20 -3.67
C ALA A 32 -11.37 0.88 -2.32
N TRP A 33 -10.58 0.25 -1.45
CA TRP A 33 -10.11 0.85 -0.20
C TRP A 33 -9.22 2.06 -0.42
N MET A 34 -8.25 1.99 -1.34
CA MET A 34 -7.38 3.12 -1.66
C MET A 34 -8.19 4.34 -2.12
N ARG A 35 -9.16 4.13 -3.02
CA ARG A 35 -10.08 5.18 -3.49
C ARG A 35 -10.92 5.78 -2.35
N LYS A 36 -11.35 4.95 -1.40
CA LYS A 36 -12.14 5.39 -0.24
C LYS A 36 -11.29 6.24 0.71
N LEU A 37 -10.10 5.74 1.05
CA LEU A 37 -9.18 6.40 1.98
C LEU A 37 -8.63 7.71 1.42
N SER A 38 -8.33 7.79 0.13
CA SER A 38 -7.86 9.03 -0.50
C SER A 38 -8.86 10.19 -0.43
N GLN A 39 -10.16 9.89 -0.34
CA GLN A 39 -11.21 10.89 -0.13
C GLN A 39 -11.38 11.28 1.34
N SER A 40 -10.81 10.51 2.27
CA SER A 40 -10.95 10.72 3.71
C SER A 40 -9.82 11.54 4.34
N GLY A 41 -8.77 11.89 3.61
CA GLY A 41 -7.60 12.59 4.16
C GLY A 41 -6.69 11.71 5.02
N ILE A 42 -7.04 10.44 5.23
CA ILE A 42 -6.23 9.42 5.88
C ILE A 42 -5.23 8.87 4.87
N VAL A 43 -3.96 8.71 5.26
CA VAL A 43 -2.93 8.12 4.39
C VAL A 43 -3.15 6.61 4.24
N PRO A 44 -3.38 6.08 3.03
CA PRO A 44 -3.51 4.65 2.82
C PRO A 44 -2.14 3.97 2.68
N VAL A 45 -1.86 3.01 3.56
CA VAL A 45 -0.70 2.12 3.51
C VAL A 45 -1.18 0.71 3.17
N VAL A 46 -0.45 -0.02 2.34
CA VAL A 46 -0.76 -1.43 2.03
C VAL A 46 0.35 -2.32 2.57
N ARG A 47 -0.02 -3.32 3.38
CA ARG A 47 0.87 -4.45 3.68
C ARG A 47 0.80 -5.43 2.54
N VAL A 48 1.90 -5.58 1.82
CA VAL A 48 1.99 -6.52 0.69
C VAL A 48 2.12 -7.96 1.21
N PRO A 49 1.64 -8.99 0.49
CA PRO A 49 1.76 -10.38 0.93
C PRO A 49 3.22 -10.83 1.09
N VAL A 50 4.09 -10.36 0.19
CA VAL A 50 5.52 -10.66 0.16
C VAL A 50 6.23 -9.40 -0.35
N PRO A 51 7.41 -9.03 0.20
CA PRO A 51 8.17 -7.86 -0.24
C PRO A 51 8.85 -8.11 -1.59
N ARG A 52 8.06 -8.18 -2.66
CA ARG A 52 8.51 -8.40 -4.04
C ARG A 52 8.01 -7.26 -4.92
N ALA A 53 8.83 -6.86 -5.89
CA ALA A 53 8.56 -5.71 -6.75
C ALA A 53 7.15 -5.71 -7.34
N HIS A 54 6.67 -6.84 -7.87
CA HIS A 54 5.33 -6.91 -8.46
C HIS A 54 4.20 -6.64 -7.46
N PHE A 55 4.28 -7.10 -6.21
CA PHE A 55 3.26 -6.79 -5.20
C PHE A 55 3.31 -5.33 -4.77
N ILE A 56 4.50 -4.77 -4.65
CA ILE A 56 4.74 -3.36 -4.32
C ILE A 56 4.19 -2.46 -5.45
N THR A 57 4.51 -2.76 -6.70
CA THR A 57 3.97 -2.09 -7.89
C THR A 57 2.44 -2.20 -7.93
N MET A 58 1.87 -3.39 -7.71
CA MET A 58 0.40 -3.56 -7.70
C MET A 58 -0.28 -2.74 -6.59
N ALA A 59 0.35 -2.60 -5.42
CA ALA A 59 -0.17 -1.76 -4.36
C ALA A 59 -0.08 -0.27 -4.71
N HIS A 60 1.02 0.17 -5.33
CA HIS A 60 1.14 1.53 -5.87
C HIS A 60 0.10 1.82 -6.96
N ASP A 61 -0.09 0.91 -7.91
CA ASP A 61 -1.10 1.03 -8.97
C ASP A 61 -2.53 1.11 -8.40
N ALA A 62 -2.78 0.45 -7.26
CA ALA A 62 -4.05 0.54 -6.55
C ALA A 62 -4.26 1.91 -5.88
N GLY A 63 -3.22 2.72 -5.70
CA GLY A 63 -3.27 4.04 -5.06
C GLY A 63 -2.69 4.08 -3.63
N ALA A 64 -1.87 3.11 -3.24
CA ALA A 64 -1.18 3.15 -1.95
C ALA A 64 -0.19 4.31 -1.88
N HIS A 65 -0.21 5.05 -0.77
CA HIS A 65 0.77 6.12 -0.49
C HIS A 65 2.00 5.58 0.25
N GLY A 66 1.86 4.43 0.91
CA GLY A 66 2.95 3.75 1.61
C GLY A 66 2.83 2.24 1.51
N ILE A 67 3.95 1.57 1.73
CA ILE A 67 4.08 0.12 1.65
C ILE A 67 4.62 -0.39 2.97
N LEU A 68 3.94 -1.38 3.56
CA LEU A 68 4.46 -2.17 4.66
C LEU A 68 4.98 -3.50 4.08
N ALA A 69 6.29 -3.67 4.13
CA ALA A 69 6.99 -4.88 3.68
C ALA A 69 7.13 -5.88 4.84
N PRO A 70 6.49 -7.06 4.78
CA PRO A 70 6.60 -8.06 5.85
C PRO A 70 7.90 -8.87 5.74
N TYR A 71 8.30 -9.49 6.85
CA TYR A 71 9.43 -10.44 6.94
C TYR A 71 10.74 -9.96 6.29
N VAL A 72 11.09 -8.69 6.52
CA VAL A 72 12.37 -8.12 6.11
C VAL A 72 13.40 -8.39 7.21
N GLU A 73 14.38 -9.24 6.92
CA GLU A 73 15.38 -9.72 7.89
C GLU A 73 16.81 -9.33 7.50
N ARG A 74 17.01 -8.89 6.26
CA ARG A 74 18.32 -8.52 5.71
C ARG A 74 18.26 -7.17 5.00
N ARG A 75 19.42 -6.50 4.97
CA ARG A 75 19.57 -5.19 4.33
C ARG A 75 19.19 -5.22 2.84
N GLU A 76 19.58 -6.26 2.13
CA GLU A 76 19.33 -6.36 0.68
C GLU A 76 17.83 -6.37 0.38
N GLN A 77 17.01 -6.97 1.25
CA GLN A 77 15.56 -6.98 1.13
C GLN A 77 14.95 -5.59 1.31
N VAL A 78 15.54 -4.75 2.17
CA VAL A 78 15.14 -3.33 2.30
C VAL A 78 15.45 -2.58 1.01
N GLU A 79 16.65 -2.76 0.46
CA GLU A 79 17.10 -2.11 -0.77
C GLU A 79 16.21 -2.49 -1.96
N GLU A 80 15.87 -3.77 -2.11
CA GLU A 80 14.93 -4.26 -3.13
C GLU A 80 13.52 -3.63 -2.96
N ALA A 81 12.99 -3.59 -1.73
CA ALA A 81 11.67 -3.01 -1.47
C ALA A 81 11.63 -1.49 -1.73
N VAL A 82 12.67 -0.76 -1.32
CA VAL A 82 12.82 0.68 -1.56
C VAL A 82 12.96 0.96 -3.05
N GLY A 83 13.78 0.17 -3.76
CA GLY A 83 13.93 0.27 -5.21
C GLY A 83 12.59 0.09 -5.91
N ALA A 84 11.81 -0.93 -5.53
CA ALA A 84 10.48 -1.17 -6.07
C ALA A 84 9.47 -0.02 -5.84
N CYS A 85 9.63 0.76 -4.77
CA CYS A 85 8.79 1.95 -4.50
C CYS A 85 9.18 3.18 -5.34
N LYS A 86 10.44 3.28 -5.79
CA LYS A 86 11.00 4.51 -6.38
C LYS A 86 10.90 4.63 -7.90
N TRP A 87 10.32 3.65 -8.61
CA TRP A 87 10.10 3.71 -10.07
C TRP A 87 11.32 4.17 -10.91
N LEU A 88 12.54 3.72 -10.55
CA LEU A 88 13.79 4.02 -11.29
C LEU A 88 14.13 2.86 -12.26
N PRO A 89 14.90 3.11 -13.34
CA PRO A 89 14.79 2.35 -14.58
C PRO A 89 15.21 0.90 -14.33
N LEU A 90 14.31 -0.03 -14.64
CA LEU A 90 14.36 -1.49 -14.39
C LEU A 90 13.80 -1.94 -13.04
N LYS A 91 12.46 -1.94 -12.91
CA LYS A 91 11.68 -2.85 -12.03
C LYS A 91 12.18 -2.99 -10.57
N GLY A 92 12.78 -1.94 -10.00
CA GLY A 92 13.09 -1.89 -8.57
C GLY A 92 14.53 -2.20 -8.16
N GLU A 93 15.51 -2.15 -9.07
CA GLU A 93 16.91 -2.10 -8.66
C GLU A 93 17.21 -0.75 -7.99
N ALA A 94 17.73 -0.77 -6.75
CA ALA A 94 18.23 0.41 -6.08
C ALA A 94 19.61 0.75 -6.66
N VAL A 95 19.72 1.90 -7.32
CA VAL A 95 21.00 2.48 -7.77
C VAL A 95 21.58 3.37 -6.69
#